data_AF-A0A3D1CPG3-F1
#
_entry.id   AF-A0A3D1CPG3-F1
#
_cell.length_a   1.000
_cell.length_b   1.000
_cell.length_c   1.000
_cell.angle_alpha   90.00
_cell.angle_beta   90.00
_cell.angle_gamma   90.00
#
_symmetry.space_group_name_H-M   'P 1'
#
loop_
_entity.id
_entity.type
_entity.pdbx_description
1 polymer ?
#
loop_
_entity_poly.entity_id
_entity_poly.type
_entity_poly.pdbx_seq_one_letter_code
_entity_poly.pdbx_strand_id
1 'polypeptide(L)'
;VNPAFTEITGFTAQDALQNTPAIMKSGKHDDVFFEEMWRKLENHGHWQGEIWNRHKDGHLYALQLTITAMTNPQGFKQYYAGLFSDITQSKTQQEKLELMAHYDVLTHLPNRVLFADRFSQAVAHSQRLGTWLGI
;
A
#
# COMPACT_ATOMS: atom_id res chain seq x y z
N VAL A 1 11.30 16.08 -11.85
CA VAL A 1 10.54 16.01 -10.56
C VAL A 1 10.29 17.43 -10.04
N ASN A 2 9.33 17.63 -9.14
CA ASN A 2 9.01 18.94 -8.53
C ASN A 2 9.54 19.01 -7.07
N PRO A 3 9.43 20.15 -6.36
CA PRO A 3 9.88 20.25 -4.97
C PRO A 3 9.18 19.27 -4.00
N ALA A 4 7.87 19.02 -4.19
CA ALA A 4 7.11 18.09 -3.36
C ALA A 4 7.65 16.65 -3.43
N PHE A 5 8.22 16.24 -4.56
CA PHE A 5 8.92 14.96 -4.68
C PHE A 5 10.04 14.85 -3.64
N THR A 6 10.87 15.88 -3.51
CA THR A 6 12.00 15.88 -2.56
C THR A 6 11.50 15.85 -1.12
N GLU A 7 10.44 16.61 -0.82
CA GLU A 7 9.82 16.65 0.51
C GLU A 7 9.25 15.29 0.93
N ILE A 8 8.54 14.60 0.02
CA ILE A 8 7.88 13.31 0.31
C ILE A 8 8.87 12.15 0.31
N THR A 9 9.89 12.17 -0.55
CA THR A 9 10.76 10.99 -0.78
C THR A 9 12.14 11.12 -0.14
N GLY A 10 12.56 12.34 0.18
CA GLY A 10 13.91 12.68 0.66
C GLY A 10 14.97 12.67 -0.44
N PHE A 11 14.63 12.21 -1.65
CA PHE A 11 15.54 12.19 -2.79
C PHE A 11 15.54 13.52 -3.53
N THR A 12 16.73 14.01 -3.85
CA THR A 12 16.88 15.24 -4.62
C THR A 12 16.50 15.02 -6.09
N ALA A 13 16.27 16.12 -6.81
CA ALA A 13 16.11 16.04 -8.26
C ALA A 13 17.32 15.41 -8.97
N GLN A 14 18.53 15.61 -8.45
CA GLN A 14 19.73 14.99 -8.98
C GLN A 14 19.74 13.48 -8.74
N ASP A 15 19.35 13.03 -7.56
CA ASP A 15 19.19 11.60 -7.25
C ASP A 15 18.20 10.95 -8.24
N ALA A 16 17.06 11.60 -8.48
CA ALA A 16 16.03 11.12 -9.40
C ALA A 16 16.47 11.10 -10.87
N LEU A 17 17.42 11.94 -11.27
CA LEU A 17 17.98 11.94 -12.64
C LEU A 17 19.01 10.83 -12.87
N GLN A 18 19.71 10.41 -11.80
CA GLN A 18 20.76 9.38 -11.87
C GLN A 18 20.26 7.96 -11.64
N ASN A 19 18.98 7.82 -11.26
CA ASN A 19 18.42 6.56 -10.81
C ASN A 19 17.05 6.31 -11.41
N THR A 20 16.64 5.04 -11.39
CA THR A 20 15.26 4.67 -11.68
C THR A 20 14.40 4.79 -10.40
N PRO A 21 13.06 4.85 -10.53
CA PRO A 21 12.16 4.86 -9.37
C PRO A 21 12.35 3.69 -8.39
N ALA A 22 13.04 2.62 -8.81
CA ALA A 22 13.34 1.46 -7.98
C ALA A 22 14.21 1.77 -6.74
N ILE A 23 14.89 2.93 -6.69
CA ILE A 23 15.61 3.37 -5.47
C ILE A 23 14.70 3.52 -4.25
N MET A 24 13.40 3.69 -4.47
CA MET A 24 12.39 3.80 -3.42
C MET A 24 11.74 2.45 -3.07
N LYS A 25 12.17 1.32 -3.66
CA LYS A 25 11.55 0.00 -3.43
C LYS A 25 11.62 -0.37 -1.94
N SER A 26 10.47 -0.65 -1.33
CA SER A 26 10.38 -0.99 0.09
C SER A 26 10.63 -2.47 0.39
N GLY A 27 10.35 -3.36 -0.58
CA GLY A 27 10.26 -4.80 -0.40
C GLY A 27 8.90 -5.29 0.12
N LYS A 28 7.91 -4.41 0.35
CA LYS A 28 6.53 -4.83 0.70
C LYS A 28 5.74 -5.39 -0.48
N HIS A 29 6.13 -5.03 -1.69
CA HIS A 29 5.51 -5.49 -2.94
C HIS A 29 6.47 -6.44 -3.63
N ASP A 30 5.94 -7.57 -4.09
CA ASP A 30 6.68 -8.59 -4.83
C ASP A 30 6.85 -8.20 -6.30
N ASP A 31 7.62 -9.00 -7.05
CA ASP A 31 7.88 -8.70 -8.46
C ASP A 31 6.61 -8.89 -9.32
N VAL A 32 5.72 -9.82 -8.93
CA VAL A 32 4.42 -10.04 -9.58
C VAL A 32 3.56 -8.78 -9.55
N PHE A 33 3.53 -8.07 -8.42
CA PHE A 33 2.82 -6.79 -8.31
C PHE A 33 3.32 -5.76 -9.34
N PHE A 34 4.65 -5.61 -9.46
CA PHE A 34 5.22 -4.63 -10.39
C PHE A 34 5.03 -5.06 -11.86
N GLU A 35 5.12 -6.35 -12.16
CA GLU A 35 4.82 -6.89 -13.49
C GLU A 35 3.37 -6.60 -13.89
N GLU A 36 2.42 -6.82 -12.99
CA GLU A 36 1.01 -6.50 -13.25
C GLU A 36 0.75 -5.00 -13.42
N MET A 37 1.43 -4.17 -12.63
CA MET A 37 1.38 -2.72 -12.76
C MET A 37 1.83 -2.30 -14.17
N TRP A 38 3.03 -2.73 -14.59
CA TRP A 38 3.58 -2.41 -15.90
C TRP A 38 2.69 -2.93 -17.03
N ARG A 39 2.21 -4.16 -16.93
CA ARG A 39 1.28 -4.74 -17.92
C ARG A 39 0.00 -3.91 -18.06
N LYS A 40 -0.60 -3.46 -16.95
CA LYS A 40 -1.79 -2.60 -16.99
C LYS A 40 -1.48 -1.23 -17.62
N LEU A 41 -0.34 -0.67 -17.27
CA LEU A 41 0.11 0.63 -17.77
C LEU A 41 0.40 0.59 -19.28
N GLU A 42 1.06 -0.46 -19.77
CA GLU A 42 1.35 -0.64 -21.20
C GLU A 42 0.08 -0.88 -22.03
N ASN A 43 -0.86 -1.67 -21.51
CA ASN A 43 -2.10 -2.00 -22.23
C ASN A 43 -3.12 -0.88 -22.25
N HIS A 44 -3.26 -0.14 -21.15
CA HIS A 44 -4.31 0.88 -20.99
C HIS A 44 -3.79 2.32 -21.05
N GLY A 45 -2.46 2.51 -21.07
CA GLY A 45 -1.83 3.83 -20.99
C GLY A 45 -1.99 4.50 -19.62
N HIS A 46 -2.51 3.79 -18.61
CA HIS A 46 -2.78 4.34 -17.29
C HIS A 46 -2.72 3.25 -16.20
N TRP A 47 -2.23 3.63 -15.02
CA TRP A 47 -2.28 2.83 -13.81
C TRP A 47 -2.52 3.71 -12.59
N GLN A 48 -3.29 3.21 -11.63
CA GLN A 48 -3.48 3.85 -10.34
C GLN A 48 -3.48 2.78 -9.25
N GLY A 49 -2.84 3.07 -8.12
CA GLY A 49 -2.83 2.17 -6.97
C GLY A 49 -1.99 2.68 -5.81
N GLU A 50 -2.00 1.90 -4.74
CA GLU A 50 -1.22 2.16 -3.54
C GLU A 50 0.15 1.49 -3.61
N ILE A 51 1.22 2.23 -3.32
CA ILE A 51 2.58 1.69 -3.25
C ILE A 51 3.21 2.02 -1.91
N TRP A 52 3.81 1.02 -1.28
CA TRP A 52 4.69 1.22 -0.14
C TRP A 52 6.10 1.42 -0.64
N ASN A 53 6.68 2.56 -0.31
CA ASN A 53 8.05 2.93 -0.66
C ASN A 53 8.91 3.12 0.59
N ARG A 54 10.21 3.24 0.37
CA ARG A 54 11.21 3.54 1.39
C ARG A 54 11.78 4.93 1.14
N HIS A 55 11.68 5.78 2.14
CA HIS A 55 12.22 7.14 2.12
C HIS A 55 13.75 7.08 2.19
N LYS A 56 14.44 8.15 1.78
CA LYS A 56 15.91 8.20 1.74
C LYS A 56 16.58 7.92 3.09
N ASP A 57 15.94 8.25 4.20
CA ASP A 57 16.41 7.96 5.58
C ASP A 57 16.08 6.53 6.05
N GLY A 58 15.36 5.74 5.25
CA GLY A 58 15.03 4.35 5.51
C GLY A 58 13.61 4.05 6.00
N HIS A 59 12.81 5.05 6.40
CA HIS A 59 11.45 4.80 6.88
C HIS A 59 10.50 4.38 5.74
N LEU A 60 9.47 3.60 6.07
CA LEU A 60 8.45 3.19 5.10
C LEU A 60 7.31 4.19 5.07
N TYR A 61 6.83 4.49 3.86
CA TYR A 61 5.71 5.39 3.63
C TYR A 61 4.82 4.84 2.52
N ALA A 62 3.54 5.19 2.57
CA ALA A 62 2.53 4.76 1.61
C ALA A 62 2.18 5.92 0.66
N LEU A 63 2.13 5.61 -0.63
CA LEU A 63 1.77 6.53 -1.69
C LEU A 63 0.48 6.08 -2.37
N GLN A 64 -0.42 7.01 -2.65
CA GLN A 64 -1.37 6.85 -3.73
C GLN A 64 -0.69 7.33 -5.02
N LEU A 65 -0.37 6.41 -5.94
CA LEU A 65 0.36 6.70 -7.17
C LEU A 65 -0.56 6.54 -8.39
N THR A 66 -0.45 7.49 -9.31
CA THR A 66 -1.07 7.47 -10.63
C THR A 66 0.03 7.60 -11.68
N ILE A 67 0.06 6.72 -12.66
CA ILE A 67 1.01 6.73 -13.78
C ILE A 67 0.22 6.83 -15.08
N THR A 68 0.59 7.77 -15.95
CA THR A 68 -0.03 7.94 -17.27
C THR A 68 1.04 7.87 -18.34
N ALA A 69 0.81 7.03 -19.34
CA ALA A 69 1.62 6.95 -20.55
C ALA A 69 1.24 8.08 -21.51
N MET A 70 2.23 8.75 -22.06
CA MET A 70 2.09 9.83 -23.01
C MET A 70 2.89 9.48 -24.26
N THR A 71 2.24 9.45 -25.41
CA THR A 71 2.89 9.21 -26.69
C THR A 71 3.37 10.53 -27.28
N ASN A 72 4.58 10.56 -27.82
CA ASN A 72 5.03 11.68 -28.67
C ASN A 72 4.03 11.82 -29.85
N PRO A 73 3.70 13.05 -30.29
CA PRO A 73 2.95 13.32 -31.53
C PRO A 73 3.34 12.48 -32.76
N GLN A 74 4.60 12.03 -32.83
CA GLN A 74 5.12 11.20 -33.93
C GLN A 74 4.94 9.68 -33.71
N GLY A 75 4.38 9.25 -32.58
CA GLY A 75 4.08 7.85 -32.25
C GLY A 75 5.27 6.99 -31.80
N PHE A 76 6.51 7.50 -31.86
CA PHE A 76 7.71 6.67 -31.69
C PHE A 76 8.20 6.47 -30.24
N LYS A 77 7.76 7.29 -29.29
CA LYS A 77 8.23 7.22 -27.89
C LYS A 77 7.07 7.39 -26.91
N GLN A 78 7.01 6.49 -25.93
CA GLN A 78 6.16 6.62 -24.75
C GLN A 78 6.97 7.22 -23.60
N TYR A 79 6.42 8.27 -23.00
CA TYR A 79 6.87 8.86 -21.76
C TYR A 79 5.88 8.50 -20.67
N TYR A 80 6.34 8.39 -19.43
CA TYR A 80 5.47 8.13 -18.28
C TYR A 80 5.51 9.33 -17.33
N ALA A 81 4.33 9.84 -17.00
CA ALA A 81 4.16 10.83 -15.94
C ALA A 81 3.59 10.16 -14.71
N GLY A 82 4.31 10.26 -13.59
CA GLY A 82 3.86 9.81 -12.27
C GLY A 82 3.41 10.99 -11.41
N LEU A 83 2.20 10.90 -10.85
CA LEU A 83 1.68 11.79 -9.82
C LEU A 83 1.40 10.95 -8.58
N PHE A 84 1.87 11.39 -7.43
CA PHE A 84 1.59 10.70 -6.18
C PHE A 84 1.31 11.66 -5.03
N SER A 85 0.58 11.17 -4.04
CA SER A 85 0.36 11.81 -2.76
C SER A 85 0.73 10.87 -1.63
N ASP A 86 1.35 11.40 -0.57
CA ASP A 86 1.60 10.66 0.66
C ASP A 86 0.27 10.39 1.38
N ILE A 87 -0.03 9.12 1.62
CA ILE A 87 -1.22 8.64 2.34
C ILE A 87 -0.86 7.94 3.65
N THR A 88 0.41 8.02 4.09
CA THR A 88 0.94 7.32 5.27
C THR A 88 0.17 7.66 6.54
N GLN A 89 -0.19 8.94 6.72
CA GLN A 89 -0.96 9.37 7.89
C GLN A 89 -2.35 8.71 7.89
N SER A 90 -3.03 8.68 6.74
CA SER A 90 -4.35 8.07 6.61
C SER A 90 -4.30 6.57 6.89
N LYS A 91 -3.28 5.86 6.36
CA LYS A 91 -3.07 4.43 6.65
C LYS A 91 -2.80 4.16 8.12
N THR A 92 -1.92 4.93 8.74
CA THR A 92 -1.63 4.82 10.18
C THR A 92 -2.87 5.06 11.02
N GLN A 93 -3.70 6.03 10.64
CA GLN A 93 -4.96 6.31 11.33
C GLN A 93 -5.97 5.17 11.16
N GLN A 94 -6.09 4.62 9.94
CA GLN A 94 -6.96 3.48 9.68
C GLN A 94 -6.54 2.26 10.52
N GLU A 95 -5.25 1.89 10.51
CA GLU A 95 -4.72 0.79 11.31
C GLU A 95 -4.99 0.99 12.80
N LYS A 96 -4.84 2.23 13.29
CA LYS A 96 -5.15 2.58 14.69
C LYS A 96 -6.64 2.41 15.02
N LEU A 97 -7.52 2.84 14.12
CA LEU A 97 -8.97 2.69 14.29
C LEU A 97 -9.38 1.22 14.28
N GLU A 98 -8.82 0.41 13.39
CA GLU A 98 -9.04 -1.04 13.34
C GLU A 98 -8.57 -1.72 14.63
N LEU A 99 -7.39 -1.34 15.13
CA LEU A 99 -6.88 -1.83 16.40
C LEU A 99 -7.84 -1.47 17.55
N MET A 100 -8.32 -0.22 17.63
CA MET A 100 -9.26 0.21 18.67
C MET A 100 -10.63 -0.48 18.56
N ALA A 101 -11.10 -0.78 17.35
CA ALA A 101 -12.39 -1.44 17.14
C ALA A 101 -12.39 -2.90 17.59
N HIS A 102 -11.23 -3.58 17.54
CA HIS A 102 -11.15 -5.03 17.75
C HIS A 102 -10.22 -5.48 18.88
N TYR A 103 -9.35 -4.61 19.38
CA TYR A 103 -8.36 -4.92 20.39
C TYR A 103 -8.40 -3.91 21.56
N ASP A 104 -8.04 -4.41 22.73
CA ASP A 104 -7.79 -3.57 23.89
C ASP A 104 -6.42 -2.89 23.75
N VAL A 105 -6.39 -1.56 23.88
CA VAL A 105 -5.21 -0.75 23.59
C VAL A 105 -4.08 -0.98 24.60
N LEU A 106 -4.39 -1.41 25.83
CA LEU A 106 -3.40 -1.64 26.89
C LEU A 106 -2.75 -3.02 26.77
N THR A 107 -3.53 -4.04 26.40
CA THR A 107 -3.09 -5.44 26.42
C THR A 107 -2.80 -6.01 25.03
N HIS A 108 -3.22 -5.33 23.96
CA HIS A 108 -3.21 -5.84 22.58
C HIS A 108 -3.99 -7.16 22.40
N LEU A 109 -4.84 -7.52 23.36
CA LEU A 109 -5.70 -8.69 23.28
C LEU A 109 -7.02 -8.35 22.59
N PRO A 110 -7.72 -9.34 21.99
CA PRO A 110 -9.06 -9.17 21.47
C PRO A 110 -9.97 -8.49 22.49
N ASN A 111 -10.60 -7.39 22.10
CA ASN A 111 -11.58 -6.74 22.94
C ASN A 111 -12.88 -7.57 22.98
N ARG A 112 -13.84 -7.14 23.80
CA ARG A 112 -15.11 -7.84 23.97
C ARG A 112 -15.90 -8.00 22.65
N VAL A 113 -15.78 -7.05 21.72
CA VAL A 113 -16.47 -7.11 20.42
C VAL A 113 -15.88 -8.22 19.57
N LEU A 114 -14.55 -8.25 19.40
CA LEU A 114 -13.89 -9.31 18.63
C LEU A 114 -14.06 -10.69 19.28
N PHE A 115 -13.98 -10.76 20.62
CA PHE A 115 -14.24 -12.00 21.34
C PHE A 115 -15.65 -12.54 21.08
N ALA A 116 -16.68 -11.70 21.19
CA ALA A 116 -18.07 -12.12 20.97
C ALA A 116 -18.32 -12.59 19.53
N ASP A 117 -17.74 -11.91 18.54
CA ASP A 117 -17.79 -12.32 17.13
C ASP A 117 -17.15 -13.71 16.93
N ARG A 118 -15.90 -13.87 17.38
CA ARG A 118 -15.17 -15.15 17.24
C ARG A 118 -15.84 -16.29 18.01
N PHE A 119 -16.36 -16.03 19.19
CA PHE A 119 -17.14 -17.00 19.96
C PHE A 119 -18.39 -17.44 19.19
N SER A 120 -19.14 -16.50 18.62
CA SER A 120 -20.34 -16.81 17.82
C SER A 120 -20.01 -17.64 16.58
N GLN A 121 -18.93 -17.31 15.88
CA GLN A 121 -18.44 -18.09 14.74
C GLN A 121 -18.04 -19.51 15.14
N ALA A 122 -17.34 -19.66 16.27
CA ALA A 122 -16.92 -20.96 16.79
C ALA A 122 -18.11 -21.84 17.20
N VAL A 123 -19.12 -21.27 17.87
CA VAL A 123 -20.37 -21.97 18.19
C VAL A 123 -21.07 -22.46 16.92
N ALA A 124 -21.23 -21.59 15.92
CA ALA A 124 -21.87 -21.96 14.66
C ALA A 124 -21.09 -23.06 13.91
N HIS A 125 -19.76 -23.05 13.98
CA HIS A 125 -18.91 -24.08 13.39
C HIS A 125 -19.07 -25.43 14.11
N SER A 126 -19.02 -25.43 15.44
CA SER A 126 -19.21 -26.62 16.28
C SER A 126 -20.59 -27.26 16.05
N GLN A 127 -21.66 -26.46 15.97
CA GLN A 127 -23.00 -26.95 15.65
C GLN A 127 -23.09 -27.62 14.28
N ARG A 128 -22.42 -27.08 13.26
CA ARG A 128 -22.41 -27.68 11.91
C ARG A 128 -21.64 -28.99 11.85
N LEU A 129 -20.57 -29.13 12.63
CA LEU A 129 -19.73 -30.33 12.64
C LEU A 129 -20.15 -31.36 13.70
N GLY A 130 -21.09 -31.03 14.59
CA GLY A 130 -21.47 -31.88 15.71
C GLY A 130 -20.34 -32.09 16.73
N THR A 131 -19.38 -31.17 16.78
CA THR A 131 -18.23 -31.24 17.69
C THR A 131 -18.44 -30.37 18.92
N TRP A 132 -17.76 -30.65 20.03
CA TRP A 132 -17.81 -29.83 21.24
C TRP A 132 -16.92 -28.59 21.08
N LEU A 133 -17.40 -27.43 21.57
CA LEU A 133 -16.61 -26.21 21.68
C LEU A 133 -15.99 -26.12 23.09
N GLY A 134 -14.66 -26.05 23.17
CA GLY A 134 -13.94 -25.74 24.42
C GLY A 134 -13.68 -24.24 24.54
N ILE A 135 -13.76 -23.71 25.77
CA ILE A 135 -13.48 -22.31 26.11
C ILE A 135 -12.30 -22.27 27.07
#